data_AF-A0A1J5I9N9-F1
#
_entry.id   AF-A0A1J5I9N9-F1
#
_cell.length_a   1.000
_cell.length_b   1.000
_cell.length_c   1.000
_cell.angle_alpha   90.00
_cell.angle_beta   90.00
_cell.angle_gamma   90.00
#
_symmetry.space_group_name_H-M   'P 1'
#
loop_
_entity.id
_entity.type
_entity.pdbx_description
1 polymer ?
#
loop_
_entity_poly.entity_id
_entity_poly.type
_entity_poly.pdbx_seq_one_letter_code
_entity_poly.pdbx_strand_id
1 'polypeptide(L)'
;MPSPKHQFIHRIIPHRTPKQVGQGDANVNIALAKYWGKRDIELNLPTNSSLSISLPGLGTKTTLQWIESSQDTVTLNNQPCTPQQPFATRISQFLDPFRPNPQGGFDIKTHNSVPTAAGLASSASGYAALVLALNDCFQWQLDPKSLSLLARLGSGSASRSIDTGFVMWHQGRQPDGMDSFAEKIDQAWPNLNIGLLEIDLSEKPIGSTQGMQQTVNHCDLYQAWPEKAETDFKTLQTAISQQDFTLLGTTAENNALSMHATMLATWPPICYFQPDSIQAMQQVWQLRAQGTEVYFTMDAGPNLKLLFLEKDQQQLQSSFPHLKIIQPFNEDYKKPTSQ
;
A
#
# COMPACT_ATOMS: atom_id res chain seq x y z
N MET A 1 16.77 9.12 -25.71
CA MET A 1 15.43 8.51 -25.89
C MET A 1 14.67 8.63 -24.58
N PRO A 2 13.34 8.87 -24.58
CA PRO A 2 12.56 8.91 -23.35
C PRO A 2 12.67 7.57 -22.61
N SER A 3 12.75 7.61 -21.28
CA SER A 3 12.84 6.39 -20.46
C SER A 3 11.61 5.48 -20.66
N PRO A 4 11.71 4.16 -20.44
CA PRO A 4 10.55 3.27 -20.45
C PRO A 4 9.36 3.82 -19.64
N LYS A 5 9.62 4.40 -18.46
CA LYS A 5 8.59 5.08 -17.66
C LYS A 5 7.89 6.24 -18.38
N HIS A 6 8.62 7.08 -19.12
CA HIS A 6 8.03 8.17 -19.91
C HIS A 6 7.15 7.65 -21.05
N GLN A 7 7.60 6.61 -21.74
CA GLN A 7 6.84 5.98 -22.83
C GLN A 7 5.55 5.33 -22.30
N PHE A 8 5.65 4.65 -21.15
CA PHE A 8 4.50 4.06 -20.47
C PHE A 8 3.44 5.12 -20.11
N ILE A 9 3.85 6.22 -19.48
CA ILE A 9 2.93 7.30 -19.07
C ILE A 9 2.27 7.93 -20.30
N HIS A 10 3.03 8.17 -21.37
CA HIS A 10 2.50 8.74 -22.62
C HIS A 10 1.42 7.86 -23.29
N ARG A 11 1.41 6.54 -23.05
CA ARG A 11 0.36 5.65 -23.55
C ARG A 11 -0.96 5.77 -22.78
N ILE A 12 -0.91 6.32 -21.56
CA ILE A 12 -2.05 6.38 -20.64
C ILE A 12 -2.67 7.77 -20.59
N ILE A 13 -1.84 8.82 -20.48
CA ILE A 13 -2.35 10.19 -20.30
C ILE A 13 -2.72 10.82 -21.66
N PRO A 14 -3.88 11.48 -21.79
CA PRO A 14 -4.32 12.04 -23.07
C PRO A 14 -3.60 13.34 -23.44
N HIS A 15 -3.16 14.13 -22.45
CA HIS A 15 -2.46 15.40 -22.67
C HIS A 15 -1.73 15.88 -21.40
N ARG A 16 -0.90 16.92 -21.53
CA ARG A 16 -0.19 17.55 -20.39
C ARG A 16 -0.54 19.02 -20.21
N THR A 17 -1.77 19.43 -20.51
CA THR A 17 -2.25 20.79 -20.22
C THR A 17 -2.99 20.82 -18.87
N PRO A 18 -2.46 21.46 -17.83
CA PRO A 18 -3.14 21.58 -16.55
C PRO A 18 -4.36 22.49 -16.69
N LYS A 19 -5.42 22.21 -15.92
CA LYS A 19 -6.71 22.90 -16.00
C LYS A 19 -7.09 23.57 -14.69
N GLN A 20 -6.68 23.01 -13.57
CA GLN A 20 -7.03 23.50 -12.24
C GLN A 20 -6.02 23.05 -11.19
N VAL A 21 -6.22 23.51 -9.95
CA VAL A 21 -5.62 22.87 -8.77
C VAL A 21 -6.26 21.50 -8.63
N GLY A 22 -5.47 20.44 -8.73
CA GLY A 22 -5.95 19.08 -8.56
C GLY A 22 -5.94 18.63 -7.11
N GLN A 23 -6.90 17.79 -6.76
CA GLN A 23 -7.03 17.19 -5.43
C GLN A 23 -7.09 15.67 -5.53
N GLY A 24 -6.47 14.99 -4.57
CA GLY A 24 -6.52 13.53 -4.46
C GLY A 24 -6.55 13.10 -3.00
N ASP A 25 -7.38 12.11 -2.70
CA ASP A 25 -7.48 11.46 -1.40
C ASP A 25 -7.41 9.95 -1.61
N ALA A 26 -6.52 9.29 -0.87
CA ALA A 26 -6.34 7.85 -0.97
C ALA A 26 -6.12 7.23 0.41
N ASN A 27 -6.83 6.14 0.68
CA ASN A 27 -6.68 5.38 1.91
C ASN A 27 -5.39 4.55 1.90
N VAL A 28 -4.82 4.33 3.08
CA VAL A 28 -3.83 3.28 3.32
C VAL A 28 -4.50 1.92 3.07
N ASN A 29 -3.74 0.95 2.59
CA ASN A 29 -4.18 -0.44 2.48
C ASN A 29 -3.24 -1.38 3.25
N ILE A 30 -3.76 -2.51 3.72
CA ILE A 30 -2.97 -3.60 4.31
C ILE A 30 -3.07 -4.81 3.40
N ALA A 31 -1.93 -5.38 3.03
CA ALA A 31 -1.88 -6.58 2.22
C ALA A 31 -2.32 -7.82 3.02
N LEU A 32 -3.27 -8.58 2.50
CA LEU A 32 -3.66 -9.92 2.96
C LEU A 32 -2.88 -10.99 2.19
N ALA A 33 -2.70 -10.80 0.87
CA ALA A 33 -1.70 -11.50 0.06
C ALA A 33 -0.55 -10.56 -0.21
N LYS A 34 0.68 -10.94 0.18
CA LYS A 34 1.83 -10.04 0.21
C LYS A 34 2.47 -9.82 -1.15
N TYR A 35 2.93 -8.59 -1.34
CA TYR A 35 3.82 -8.19 -2.42
C TYR A 35 5.25 -8.09 -1.87
N TRP A 36 6.12 -9.00 -2.29
CA TRP A 36 7.53 -9.00 -1.89
C TRP A 36 8.42 -9.45 -3.06
N GLY A 37 9.00 -8.46 -3.75
CA GLY A 37 9.94 -8.66 -4.85
C GLY A 37 9.44 -8.14 -6.19
N LYS A 38 10.37 -7.75 -7.04
CA LYS A 38 10.11 -7.13 -8.35
C LYS A 38 10.79 -7.93 -9.44
N ARG A 39 10.04 -8.21 -10.51
CA ARG A 39 10.63 -8.68 -11.77
C ARG A 39 11.15 -7.51 -12.63
N ASP A 40 10.59 -6.32 -12.42
CA ASP A 40 11.03 -5.08 -13.06
C ASP A 40 11.00 -3.93 -12.05
N ILE A 41 12.16 -3.30 -11.82
CA ILE A 41 12.31 -2.22 -10.85
C ILE A 41 11.80 -0.88 -11.42
N GLU A 42 12.00 -0.62 -12.70
CA GLU A 42 11.66 0.67 -13.33
C GLU A 42 10.15 0.85 -13.43
N LEU A 43 9.43 -0.20 -13.84
CA LEU A 43 7.99 -0.21 -13.99
C LEU A 43 7.24 -0.69 -12.73
N ASN A 44 7.97 -1.04 -11.67
CA ASN A 44 7.44 -1.63 -10.43
C ASN A 44 6.58 -2.88 -10.69
N LEU A 45 7.04 -3.78 -11.55
CA LEU A 45 6.31 -5.03 -11.84
C LEU A 45 6.65 -6.10 -10.80
N PRO A 46 5.65 -6.75 -10.19
CA PRO A 46 5.87 -7.64 -9.06
C PRO A 46 6.23 -9.05 -9.54
N THR A 47 6.74 -9.89 -8.65
CA THR A 47 6.94 -11.33 -8.92
C THR A 47 5.67 -12.14 -8.78
N ASN A 48 4.69 -11.63 -8.03
CA ASN A 48 3.40 -12.26 -7.75
C ASN A 48 2.32 -11.17 -7.57
N SER A 49 1.08 -11.55 -7.77
CA SER A 49 -0.13 -10.78 -7.49
C SER A 49 -0.30 -10.62 -5.99
N SER A 50 -1.08 -9.62 -5.61
CA SER A 50 -1.31 -9.30 -4.20
C SER A 50 -2.73 -8.82 -3.99
N LEU A 51 -3.19 -8.87 -2.75
CA LEU A 51 -4.55 -8.51 -2.37
C LEU A 51 -4.47 -7.73 -1.08
N SER A 52 -5.22 -6.65 -0.96
CA SER A 52 -5.29 -5.82 0.25
C SER A 52 -6.70 -5.43 0.61
N ILE A 53 -6.84 -4.95 1.84
CA ILE A 53 -8.03 -4.26 2.32
C ILE A 53 -7.70 -2.80 2.64
N SER A 54 -8.53 -1.86 2.21
CA SER A 54 -8.36 -0.43 2.50
C SER A 54 -8.71 -0.10 3.96
N LEU A 55 -8.04 0.88 4.54
CA LEU A 55 -8.30 1.40 5.88
C LEU A 55 -8.92 2.81 5.79
N PRO A 56 -10.25 2.93 5.73
CA PRO A 56 -10.88 4.23 5.67
C PRO A 56 -10.56 5.08 6.92
N GLY A 57 -10.48 6.40 6.72
CA GLY A 57 -10.07 7.36 7.75
C GLY A 57 -8.54 7.45 7.96
N LEU A 58 -7.76 6.53 7.38
CA LEU A 58 -6.30 6.54 7.38
C LEU A 58 -5.80 6.66 5.95
N GLY A 59 -5.08 7.74 5.62
CA GLY A 59 -4.76 8.02 4.23
C GLY A 59 -3.89 9.24 4.02
N THR A 60 -3.80 9.62 2.75
CA THR A 60 -3.08 10.79 2.30
C THR A 60 -4.02 11.68 1.49
N LYS A 61 -4.04 12.97 1.83
CA LYS A 61 -4.67 14.02 1.02
C LYS A 61 -3.58 14.83 0.35
N THR A 62 -3.70 15.04 -0.95
CA THR A 62 -2.74 15.81 -1.74
C THR A 62 -3.48 16.86 -2.56
N THR A 63 -2.99 18.09 -2.54
CA THR A 63 -3.31 19.11 -3.53
C THR A 63 -2.07 19.41 -4.36
N LEU A 64 -2.27 19.62 -5.66
CA LEU A 64 -1.19 19.86 -6.61
C LEU A 64 -1.63 20.88 -7.66
N GLN A 65 -0.74 21.82 -7.99
CA GLN A 65 -0.95 22.78 -9.08
C GLN A 65 0.33 22.96 -9.90
N TRP A 66 0.18 23.21 -11.20
CA TRP A 66 1.29 23.54 -12.08
C TRP A 66 1.64 25.04 -11.99
N ILE A 67 2.94 25.36 -12.04
CA ILE A 67 3.48 26.72 -12.02
C ILE A 67 4.51 26.86 -13.15
N GLU A 68 4.22 27.71 -14.15
CA GLU A 68 4.93 27.79 -15.44
C GLU A 68 6.41 28.19 -15.37
N SER A 69 6.88 28.78 -14.28
CA SER A 69 8.27 29.24 -14.13
C SER A 69 8.73 29.13 -12.68
N SER A 70 8.59 27.94 -12.10
CA SER A 70 9.03 27.64 -10.73
C SER A 70 9.70 26.27 -10.67
N GLN A 71 10.46 26.05 -9.61
CA GLN A 71 10.83 24.70 -9.19
C GLN A 71 9.67 24.05 -8.44
N ASP A 72 9.75 22.74 -8.25
CA ASP A 72 8.78 22.05 -7.39
C ASP A 72 8.88 22.54 -5.95
N THR A 73 7.73 22.78 -5.32
CA THR A 73 7.62 23.05 -3.89
C THR A 73 6.82 21.94 -3.23
N VAL A 74 7.33 21.39 -2.13
CA VAL A 74 6.67 20.28 -1.42
C VAL A 74 6.44 20.68 0.02
N THR A 75 5.20 20.55 0.49
CA THR A 75 4.83 20.70 1.90
C THR A 75 4.23 19.39 2.39
N LEU A 76 4.83 18.78 3.43
CA LEU A 76 4.34 17.56 4.07
C LEU A 76 3.83 17.89 5.48
N ASN A 77 2.57 17.60 5.77
CA ASN A 77 1.97 17.85 7.10
C ASN A 77 2.17 19.29 7.59
N ASN A 78 1.92 20.27 6.72
CA ASN A 78 2.14 21.71 6.96
C ASN A 78 3.60 22.12 7.20
N GLN A 79 4.57 21.22 6.98
CA GLN A 79 5.99 21.52 7.06
C GLN A 79 6.58 21.58 5.65
N PRO A 80 7.17 22.72 5.23
CA PRO A 80 7.88 22.82 3.97
C PRO A 80 9.06 21.85 3.92
N CYS A 81 9.20 21.13 2.82
CA CYS A 81 10.34 20.27 2.55
C CYS A 81 11.40 21.04 1.75
N THR A 82 12.67 20.84 2.08
CA THR A 82 13.75 21.35 1.22
C THR A 82 13.90 20.46 -0.03
N PRO A 83 14.27 21.01 -1.20
CA PRO A 83 14.40 20.22 -2.43
C PRO A 83 15.37 19.03 -2.33
N GLN A 84 16.37 19.13 -1.45
CA GLN A 84 17.39 18.11 -1.22
C GLN A 84 16.93 16.98 -0.28
N GLN A 85 15.78 17.11 0.40
CA GLN A 85 15.25 16.03 1.22
C GLN A 85 14.85 14.83 0.34
N PRO A 86 15.20 13.59 0.72
CA PRO A 86 14.88 12.40 -0.06
C PRO A 86 13.39 12.22 -0.38
N PHE A 87 12.50 12.75 0.45
CA PHE A 87 11.06 12.77 0.18
C PHE A 87 10.70 13.70 -0.99
N ALA A 88 11.13 14.96 -0.94
CA ALA A 88 10.87 15.94 -2.00
C ALA A 88 11.50 15.53 -3.34
N THR A 89 12.74 15.04 -3.31
CA THR A 89 13.43 14.55 -4.51
C THR A 89 12.66 13.41 -5.18
N ARG A 90 12.14 12.44 -4.41
CA ARG A 90 11.35 11.32 -4.95
C ARG A 90 10.04 11.77 -5.59
N ILE A 91 9.34 12.73 -4.97
CA ILE A 91 8.11 13.31 -5.55
C ILE A 91 8.44 14.02 -6.86
N SER A 92 9.46 14.87 -6.87
CA SER A 92 9.87 15.61 -8.08
C SER A 92 10.23 14.68 -9.23
N GLN A 93 11.01 13.63 -8.97
CA GLN A 93 11.38 12.60 -9.96
C GLN A 93 10.16 11.81 -10.45
N PHE A 94 9.19 11.54 -9.59
CA PHE A 94 7.95 10.88 -10.01
C PHE A 94 7.10 11.78 -10.91
N LEU A 95 7.05 13.09 -10.62
CA LEU A 95 6.25 14.07 -11.35
C LEU A 95 6.86 14.48 -12.70
N ASP A 96 8.16 14.29 -12.88
CA ASP A 96 8.89 14.70 -14.08
C ASP A 96 8.24 14.29 -15.42
N PRO A 97 7.78 13.03 -15.61
CA PRO A 97 7.17 12.60 -16.87
C PRO A 97 5.78 13.20 -17.15
N PHE A 98 5.19 13.86 -16.15
CA PHE A 98 3.87 14.49 -16.22
C PHE A 98 3.96 16.00 -16.52
N ARG A 99 5.15 16.59 -16.52
CA ARG A 99 5.34 18.04 -16.73
C ARG A 99 4.85 18.49 -18.11
N PRO A 100 4.06 19.58 -18.18
CA PRO A 100 3.73 20.25 -19.44
C PRO A 100 4.98 20.72 -20.20
N ASN A 101 5.95 21.28 -19.48
CA ASN A 101 7.22 21.76 -20.02
C ASN A 101 8.33 21.68 -18.94
N PRO A 102 9.61 21.69 -19.31
CA PRO A 102 10.71 21.52 -18.34
C PRO A 102 11.05 22.77 -17.51
N GLN A 103 10.45 23.92 -17.80
CA GLN A 103 10.75 25.20 -17.14
C GLN A 103 9.85 25.48 -15.92
N GLY A 104 8.75 24.73 -15.79
CA GLY A 104 7.82 24.85 -14.67
C GLY A 104 7.94 23.75 -13.62
N GLY A 105 7.20 23.97 -12.54
CA GLY A 105 7.22 23.17 -11.33
C GLY A 105 5.81 22.86 -10.85
N PHE A 106 5.70 21.89 -9.95
CA PHE A 106 4.47 21.64 -9.22
C PHE A 106 4.57 22.21 -7.80
N ASP A 107 3.54 22.90 -7.34
CA ASP A 107 3.35 23.15 -5.90
C ASP A 107 2.48 22.04 -5.32
N ILE A 108 3.06 21.26 -4.41
CA ILE A 108 2.46 20.07 -3.81
C ILE A 108 2.29 20.29 -2.30
N LYS A 109 1.06 20.15 -1.84
CA LYS A 109 0.74 20.11 -0.40
C LYS A 109 0.13 18.77 -0.09
N THR A 110 0.79 18.00 0.77
CA THR A 110 0.37 16.64 1.10
C THR A 110 0.28 16.45 2.61
N HIS A 111 -0.76 15.79 3.06
CA HIS A 111 -1.03 15.52 4.47
C HIS A 111 -1.34 14.03 4.67
N ASN A 112 -0.64 13.40 5.60
CA ASN A 112 -0.87 12.02 6.01
C ASN A 112 -1.58 11.98 7.36
N SER A 113 -2.70 11.25 7.46
CA SER A 113 -3.38 11.06 8.76
C SER A 113 -2.73 9.97 9.64
N VAL A 114 -1.71 9.28 9.12
CA VAL A 114 -0.87 8.34 9.87
C VAL A 114 0.57 8.87 9.96
N PRO A 115 1.30 8.63 11.06
CA PRO A 115 2.69 9.10 11.17
C PRO A 115 3.53 8.53 10.03
N THR A 116 4.33 9.38 9.38
CA THR A 116 5.14 8.98 8.21
C THR A 116 6.11 7.83 8.51
N ALA A 117 6.58 7.72 9.76
CA ALA A 117 7.49 6.68 10.24
C ALA A 117 6.79 5.37 10.68
N ALA A 118 5.47 5.37 10.88
CA ALA A 118 4.72 4.30 11.57
C ALA A 118 4.66 2.91 10.89
N GLY A 119 5.43 2.69 9.82
CA GLY A 119 5.41 1.42 9.07
C GLY A 119 4.08 1.10 8.38
N LEU A 120 3.05 1.95 8.55
CA LEU A 120 1.85 1.98 7.73
C LEU A 120 2.26 2.53 6.37
N ALA A 121 1.72 1.95 5.30
CA ALA A 121 2.13 2.16 3.92
C ALA A 121 1.84 3.59 3.41
N SER A 122 2.47 4.61 4.01
CA SER A 122 2.34 6.03 3.69
C SER A 122 2.78 6.33 2.26
N SER A 123 3.70 5.54 1.69
CA SER A 123 4.05 5.64 0.29
C SER A 123 2.94 5.15 -0.64
N ALA A 124 2.16 4.14 -0.24
CA ALA A 124 1.07 3.61 -1.07
C ALA A 124 -0.05 4.64 -1.24
N SER A 125 -0.60 5.12 -0.11
CA SER A 125 -1.61 6.18 -0.14
C SER A 125 -1.06 7.47 -0.75
N GLY A 126 0.20 7.83 -0.47
CA GLY A 126 0.82 9.04 -1.00
C GLY A 126 0.90 9.09 -2.53
N TYR A 127 1.39 8.03 -3.17
CA TYR A 127 1.44 8.00 -4.64
C TYR A 127 0.06 7.84 -5.27
N ALA A 128 -0.87 7.13 -4.63
CA ALA A 128 -2.26 7.06 -5.08
C ALA A 128 -2.93 8.44 -5.05
N ALA A 129 -2.82 9.16 -3.94
CA ALA A 129 -3.34 10.52 -3.78
C ALA A 129 -2.71 11.50 -4.79
N LEU A 130 -1.40 11.38 -5.04
CA LEU A 130 -0.70 12.20 -6.03
C LEU A 130 -1.20 11.94 -7.46
N VAL A 131 -1.43 10.68 -7.83
CA VAL A 131 -2.00 10.32 -9.14
C VAL A 131 -3.45 10.78 -9.28
N LEU A 132 -4.26 10.68 -8.23
CA LEU A 132 -5.62 11.22 -8.22
C LEU A 132 -5.61 12.74 -8.37
N ALA A 133 -4.71 13.44 -7.68
CA ALA A 133 -4.52 14.88 -7.82
C ALA A 133 -4.04 15.28 -9.23
N LEU A 134 -3.18 14.49 -9.87
CA LEU A 134 -2.80 14.69 -11.27
C LEU A 134 -4.00 14.49 -12.21
N ASN A 135 -4.75 13.40 -12.05
CA ASN A 135 -5.93 13.12 -12.86
C ASN A 135 -6.95 14.27 -12.79
N ASP A 136 -7.13 14.86 -11.61
CA ASP A 136 -8.00 16.01 -11.38
C ASP A 136 -7.39 17.33 -11.91
N CYS A 137 -6.11 17.61 -11.64
CA CYS A 137 -5.40 18.80 -12.12
C CYS A 137 -5.45 18.93 -13.64
N PHE A 138 -5.24 17.81 -14.34
CA PHE A 138 -5.22 17.75 -15.79
C PHE A 138 -6.57 17.35 -16.41
N GLN A 139 -7.59 17.03 -15.62
CA GLN A 139 -8.91 16.60 -16.12
C GLN A 139 -8.84 15.43 -17.11
N TRP A 140 -8.00 14.43 -16.83
CA TRP A 140 -7.84 13.28 -17.73
C TRP A 140 -9.04 12.32 -17.73
N GLN A 141 -9.83 12.32 -16.65
CA GLN A 141 -11.00 11.42 -16.48
C GLN A 141 -10.64 9.94 -16.69
N LEU A 142 -9.47 9.53 -16.20
CA LEU A 142 -9.00 8.14 -16.33
C LEU A 142 -9.86 7.18 -15.52
N ASP A 143 -10.01 5.95 -16.03
CA ASP A 143 -10.64 4.85 -15.32
C ASP A 143 -9.75 4.33 -14.15
N PRO A 144 -10.32 3.62 -13.16
CA PRO A 144 -9.56 3.11 -12.01
C PRO A 144 -8.36 2.23 -12.41
N LYS A 145 -8.51 1.46 -13.48
CA LYS A 145 -7.42 0.64 -14.04
C LYS A 145 -6.24 1.50 -14.46
N SER A 146 -6.46 2.54 -15.26
CA SER A 146 -5.42 3.46 -15.74
C SER A 146 -4.78 4.25 -14.59
N LEU A 147 -5.59 4.68 -13.62
CA LEU A 147 -5.08 5.30 -12.39
C LEU A 147 -4.16 4.36 -11.61
N SER A 148 -4.55 3.08 -11.48
CA SER A 148 -3.73 2.08 -10.78
C SER A 148 -2.40 1.81 -11.49
N LEU A 149 -2.38 1.81 -12.83
CA LEU A 149 -1.16 1.68 -13.63
C LEU A 149 -0.19 2.84 -13.36
N LEU A 150 -0.68 4.07 -13.29
CA LEU A 150 0.14 5.25 -12.98
C LEU A 150 0.63 5.23 -11.53
N ALA A 151 -0.23 4.90 -10.56
CA ALA A 151 0.12 4.84 -9.14
C ALA A 151 1.21 3.80 -8.86
N ARG A 152 1.13 2.63 -9.53
CA ARG A 152 2.14 1.57 -9.46
C ARG A 152 3.55 2.07 -9.71
N LEU A 153 3.74 3.01 -10.65
CA LEU A 153 5.05 3.54 -11.01
C LEU A 153 5.72 4.36 -9.90
N GLY A 154 4.94 4.87 -8.94
CA GLY A 154 5.46 5.55 -7.75
C GLY A 154 5.81 4.54 -6.66
N SER A 155 4.85 3.66 -6.34
CA SER A 155 5.03 2.52 -5.44
C SER A 155 4.09 1.40 -5.89
N GLY A 156 4.58 0.16 -6.00
CA GLY A 156 3.77 -0.96 -6.49
C GLY A 156 2.43 -1.11 -5.74
N SER A 157 2.48 -1.04 -4.40
CA SER A 157 1.30 -1.11 -3.53
C SER A 157 0.34 0.09 -3.61
N ALA A 158 0.75 1.21 -4.21
CA ALA A 158 -0.12 2.38 -4.41
C ALA A 158 -1.22 2.09 -5.43
N SER A 159 -0.99 1.16 -6.36
CA SER A 159 -2.02 0.70 -7.31
C SER A 159 -3.31 0.28 -6.60
N ARG A 160 -3.19 -0.42 -5.46
CA ARG A 160 -4.33 -0.91 -4.67
C ARG A 160 -5.01 0.15 -3.80
N SER A 161 -4.42 1.34 -3.68
CA SER A 161 -4.99 2.47 -2.93
C SER A 161 -5.84 3.41 -3.80
N ILE A 162 -5.99 3.11 -5.09
CA ILE A 162 -6.94 3.82 -5.97
C ILE A 162 -8.40 3.49 -5.61
N ASP A 163 -8.64 2.29 -5.11
CA ASP A 163 -9.97 1.78 -4.73
C ASP A 163 -10.07 1.50 -3.22
N THR A 164 -11.29 1.23 -2.77
CA THR A 164 -11.63 0.91 -1.38
C THR A 164 -12.25 -0.49 -1.24
N GLY A 165 -12.32 -0.98 0.00
CA GLY A 165 -12.73 -2.34 0.30
C GLY A 165 -11.59 -3.32 0.03
N PHE A 166 -11.91 -4.47 -0.56
CA PHE A 166 -10.91 -5.42 -1.06
C PHE A 166 -10.42 -5.01 -2.44
N VAL A 167 -9.11 -5.00 -2.63
CA VAL A 167 -8.47 -4.63 -3.89
C VAL A 167 -7.37 -5.61 -4.21
N MET A 168 -7.39 -6.18 -5.41
CA MET A 168 -6.34 -7.05 -5.93
C MET A 168 -5.44 -6.29 -6.90
N TRP A 169 -4.16 -6.62 -6.91
CA TRP A 169 -3.18 -6.17 -7.90
C TRP A 169 -2.64 -7.39 -8.63
N HIS A 170 -2.93 -7.46 -9.92
CA HIS A 170 -2.47 -8.49 -10.84
C HIS A 170 -0.98 -8.33 -11.12
N GLN A 171 -0.23 -9.43 -11.07
CA GLN A 171 1.18 -9.37 -11.44
C GLN A 171 1.40 -8.93 -12.89
N GLY A 172 0.48 -9.26 -13.79
CA GLY A 172 0.70 -9.16 -15.22
C GLY A 172 1.80 -10.10 -15.74
N ARG A 173 1.86 -10.23 -17.05
CA ARG A 173 2.82 -11.05 -17.80
C ARG A 173 3.49 -10.26 -18.92
N GLN A 174 2.90 -9.15 -19.35
CA GLN A 174 3.47 -8.34 -20.41
C GLN A 174 4.71 -7.58 -19.90
N PRO A 175 5.82 -7.56 -20.67
CA PRO A 175 7.02 -6.81 -20.30
C PRO A 175 6.79 -5.30 -20.23
N ASP A 176 5.82 -4.78 -21.00
CA ASP A 176 5.45 -3.36 -20.95
C ASP A 176 4.63 -2.99 -19.71
N GLY A 177 4.19 -3.99 -18.93
CA GLY A 177 3.46 -3.81 -17.69
C GLY A 177 2.02 -3.33 -17.83
N MET A 178 1.43 -3.28 -19.03
CA MET A 178 0.07 -2.76 -19.23
C MET A 178 -1.03 -3.66 -18.64
N ASP A 179 -0.69 -4.93 -18.36
CA ASP A 179 -1.58 -5.91 -17.73
C ASP A 179 -1.32 -6.09 -16.21
N SER A 180 -0.46 -5.28 -15.61
CA SER A 180 -0.17 -5.27 -14.18
C SER A 180 -0.88 -4.12 -13.48
N PHE A 181 -2.20 -4.23 -13.29
CA PHE A 181 -3.06 -3.20 -12.70
C PHE A 181 -3.79 -3.71 -11.46
N ALA A 182 -4.33 -2.79 -10.67
CA ALA A 182 -5.21 -3.13 -9.56
C ALA A 182 -6.68 -2.99 -9.95
N GLU A 183 -7.52 -3.82 -9.34
CA GLU A 183 -8.96 -3.75 -9.47
C GLU A 183 -9.65 -4.10 -8.15
N LYS A 184 -10.78 -3.45 -7.91
CA LYS A 184 -11.63 -3.69 -6.76
C LYS A 184 -12.32 -5.05 -6.86
N ILE A 185 -12.42 -5.75 -5.74
CA ILE A 185 -13.32 -6.89 -5.58
C ILE A 185 -14.65 -6.35 -5.03
N ASP A 186 -15.73 -6.53 -5.81
CA ASP A 186 -17.06 -6.04 -5.44
C ASP A 186 -17.74 -6.95 -4.40
N GLN A 187 -17.12 -7.06 -3.23
CA GLN A 187 -17.61 -7.84 -2.10
C GLN A 187 -17.46 -7.00 -0.83
N ALA A 188 -18.58 -6.65 -0.21
CA ALA A 188 -18.60 -6.05 1.11
C ALA A 188 -18.49 -7.13 2.20
N TRP A 189 -17.86 -6.80 3.32
CA TRP A 189 -17.82 -7.64 4.51
C TRP A 189 -17.98 -6.81 5.80
N PRO A 190 -19.20 -6.32 6.10
CA PRO A 190 -19.44 -5.32 7.15
C PRO A 190 -18.90 -5.70 8.54
N ASN A 191 -18.96 -6.98 8.89
CA ASN A 191 -18.56 -7.46 10.22
C ASN A 191 -17.06 -7.73 10.34
N LEU A 192 -16.27 -7.58 9.26
CA LEU A 192 -14.83 -7.75 9.28
C LEU A 192 -14.17 -6.48 9.82
N ASN A 193 -13.37 -6.64 10.88
CA ASN A 193 -12.63 -5.56 11.51
C ASN A 193 -11.12 -5.76 11.35
N ILE A 194 -10.41 -4.62 11.32
CA ILE A 194 -8.97 -4.58 11.32
C ILE A 194 -8.48 -3.85 12.57
N GLY A 195 -7.74 -4.54 13.42
CA GLY A 195 -7.11 -3.98 14.61
C GLY A 195 -5.66 -3.62 14.32
N LEU A 196 -5.29 -2.36 14.46
CA LEU A 196 -3.91 -1.91 14.35
C LEU A 196 -3.25 -2.03 15.71
N LEU A 197 -2.31 -2.98 15.83
CA LEU A 197 -1.47 -3.17 17.00
C LEU A 197 -0.10 -2.57 16.71
N GLU A 198 0.09 -1.33 17.18
CA GLU A 198 1.30 -0.54 16.99
C GLU A 198 2.32 -0.93 18.05
N ILE A 199 3.43 -1.52 17.61
CA ILE A 199 4.54 -1.99 18.45
C ILE A 199 5.66 -0.96 18.43
N ASP A 200 6.08 -0.56 17.23
CA ASP A 200 7.08 0.48 17.04
C ASP A 200 6.75 1.29 15.79
N LEU A 201 6.77 2.60 15.96
CA LEU A 201 6.48 3.58 14.92
C LEU A 201 7.74 4.31 14.45
N SER A 202 8.91 3.89 14.92
CA SER A 202 10.21 4.43 14.51
C SER A 202 10.52 4.09 13.05
N GLU A 203 11.43 4.85 12.46
CA GLU A 203 11.89 4.56 11.10
C GLU A 203 12.58 3.21 11.04
N LYS A 204 12.10 2.35 10.14
CA LYS A 204 12.68 1.02 9.98
C LYS A 204 14.12 1.07 9.46
N PRO A 205 14.98 0.14 9.89
CA PRO A 205 16.40 0.14 9.52
C PRO A 205 16.64 -0.16 8.03
N ILE A 206 15.78 -1.00 7.42
CA ILE A 206 15.87 -1.37 6.00
C ILE A 206 14.54 -1.04 5.32
N GLY A 207 14.58 -0.21 4.28
CA GLY A 207 13.41 0.16 3.48
C GLY A 207 12.83 -1.04 2.71
N SER A 208 11.50 -1.07 2.46
CA SER A 208 10.87 -2.21 1.77
C SER A 208 11.46 -2.51 0.40
N THR A 209 11.76 -1.47 -0.40
CA THR A 209 12.35 -1.64 -1.74
C THR A 209 13.73 -2.29 -1.67
N GLN A 210 14.57 -1.85 -0.73
CA GLN A 210 15.89 -2.44 -0.52
C GLN A 210 15.75 -3.86 -0.01
N GLY A 211 14.92 -4.08 1.02
CA GLY A 211 14.71 -5.39 1.63
C GLY A 211 14.19 -6.42 0.62
N MET A 212 13.18 -6.08 -0.18
CA MET A 212 12.63 -7.03 -1.16
C MET A 212 13.65 -7.39 -2.23
N GLN A 213 14.48 -6.45 -2.69
CA GLN A 213 15.50 -6.75 -3.69
C GLN A 213 16.64 -7.58 -3.11
N GLN A 214 17.04 -7.32 -1.86
CA GLN A 214 18.00 -8.15 -1.14
C GLN A 214 17.49 -9.58 -0.98
N THR A 215 16.21 -9.75 -0.61
CA THR A 215 15.60 -11.08 -0.53
C THR A 215 15.59 -11.78 -1.88
N VAL A 216 15.15 -11.11 -2.95
CA VAL A 216 15.14 -11.67 -4.32
C VAL A 216 16.54 -12.15 -4.73
N ASN A 217 17.58 -11.38 -4.40
CA ASN A 217 18.93 -11.64 -4.89
C ASN A 217 19.72 -12.63 -4.02
N HIS A 218 19.41 -12.74 -2.72
CA HIS A 218 20.29 -13.40 -1.74
C HIS A 218 19.57 -14.41 -0.81
N CYS A 219 18.32 -14.77 -1.09
CA CYS A 219 17.59 -15.78 -0.32
C CYS A 219 17.24 -16.98 -1.19
N ASP A 220 17.84 -18.14 -0.93
CA ASP A 220 17.55 -19.36 -1.69
C ASP A 220 16.08 -19.81 -1.55
N LEU A 221 15.50 -19.62 -0.36
CA LEU A 221 14.08 -19.94 -0.10
C LEU A 221 13.11 -19.06 -0.90
N TYR A 222 13.58 -17.93 -1.44
CA TYR A 222 12.74 -17.03 -2.22
C TYR A 222 12.23 -17.67 -3.52
N GLN A 223 12.91 -18.67 -4.07
CA GLN A 223 12.45 -19.33 -5.31
C GLN A 223 11.05 -19.93 -5.20
N ALA A 224 10.68 -20.44 -4.01
CA ALA A 224 9.36 -21.00 -3.75
C ALA A 224 8.29 -19.93 -3.42
N TRP A 225 8.71 -18.70 -3.10
CA TRP A 225 7.80 -17.65 -2.63
C TRP A 225 6.76 -17.23 -3.68
N PRO A 226 7.11 -16.90 -4.94
CA PRO A 226 6.12 -16.42 -5.91
C PRO A 226 4.98 -17.40 -6.15
N GLU A 227 5.27 -18.70 -6.30
CA GLU A 227 4.26 -19.73 -6.53
C GLU A 227 3.34 -19.91 -5.31
N LYS A 228 3.92 -19.93 -4.11
CA LYS A 228 3.15 -19.96 -2.87
C LYS A 228 2.25 -18.73 -2.75
N ALA A 229 2.79 -17.53 -3.00
CA ALA A 229 2.05 -16.29 -2.89
C ALA A 229 0.89 -16.21 -3.91
N GLU A 230 1.07 -16.72 -5.13
CA GLU A 230 0.00 -16.86 -6.12
C GLU A 230 -1.08 -17.85 -5.71
N THR A 231 -0.70 -18.95 -5.05
CA THR A 231 -1.66 -19.92 -4.51
C THR A 231 -2.48 -19.29 -3.38
N ASP A 232 -1.83 -18.64 -2.42
CA ASP A 232 -2.49 -17.95 -1.31
C ASP A 232 -3.38 -16.80 -1.83
N PHE A 233 -2.96 -16.07 -2.88
CA PHE A 233 -3.74 -15.04 -3.54
C PHE A 233 -5.08 -15.56 -4.10
N LYS A 234 -5.07 -16.75 -4.72
CA LYS A 234 -6.30 -17.40 -5.22
C LYS A 234 -7.17 -17.88 -4.06
N THR A 235 -6.59 -18.50 -3.04
CA THR A 235 -7.30 -18.93 -1.83
C THR A 235 -7.98 -17.76 -1.12
N LEU A 236 -7.32 -16.61 -1.02
CA LEU A 236 -7.89 -15.40 -0.42
C LEU A 236 -9.05 -14.82 -1.24
N GLN A 237 -9.00 -14.88 -2.57
CA GLN A 237 -10.15 -14.52 -3.41
C GLN A 237 -11.35 -15.42 -3.13
N THR A 238 -11.12 -16.74 -3.02
CA THR A 238 -12.17 -17.69 -2.64
C THR A 238 -12.74 -17.38 -1.26
N ALA A 239 -11.87 -17.15 -0.26
CA ALA A 239 -12.29 -16.81 1.09
C ALA A 239 -13.15 -15.54 1.15
N ILE A 240 -12.79 -14.51 0.38
CA ILE A 240 -13.57 -13.27 0.27
C ILE A 240 -14.92 -13.53 -0.38
N SER A 241 -14.94 -14.24 -1.51
CA SER A 241 -16.19 -14.54 -2.25
C SER A 241 -17.19 -15.36 -1.43
N GLN A 242 -16.70 -16.20 -0.52
CA GLN A 242 -17.51 -17.07 0.33
C GLN A 242 -17.72 -16.49 1.74
N GLN A 243 -17.10 -15.34 2.04
CA GLN A 243 -16.99 -14.80 3.39
C GLN A 243 -16.52 -15.84 4.44
N ASP A 244 -15.60 -16.71 4.04
CA ASP A 244 -14.97 -17.70 4.91
C ASP A 244 -13.84 -17.03 5.71
N PHE A 245 -14.16 -16.61 6.93
CA PHE A 245 -13.23 -15.87 7.78
C PHE A 245 -12.04 -16.73 8.24
N THR A 246 -12.27 -18.01 8.55
CA THR A 246 -11.22 -18.94 8.94
C THR A 246 -10.21 -19.10 7.80
N LEU A 247 -10.69 -19.32 6.58
CA LEU A 247 -9.83 -19.45 5.40
C LEU A 247 -9.07 -18.16 5.10
N LEU A 248 -9.74 -17.00 5.21
CA LEU A 248 -9.11 -15.69 5.02
C LEU A 248 -7.97 -15.47 6.02
N GLY A 249 -8.27 -15.68 7.31
CA GLY A 249 -7.34 -15.40 8.39
C GLY A 249 -6.14 -16.33 8.41
N THR A 250 -6.38 -17.64 8.28
CA THR A 250 -5.29 -18.65 8.21
C THR A 250 -4.36 -18.40 7.04
N THR A 251 -4.92 -18.10 5.86
CA THR A 251 -4.14 -17.85 4.64
C THR A 251 -3.35 -16.55 4.74
N ALA A 252 -3.96 -15.45 5.19
CA ALA A 252 -3.29 -14.16 5.30
C ALA A 252 -2.15 -14.18 6.34
N GLU A 253 -2.35 -14.88 7.47
CA GLU A 253 -1.33 -15.05 8.52
C GLU A 253 -0.17 -15.91 8.02
N ASN A 254 -0.46 -17.06 7.41
CA ASN A 254 0.57 -17.93 6.85
C ASN A 254 1.35 -17.25 5.73
N ASN A 255 0.68 -16.48 4.86
CA ASN A 255 1.32 -15.74 3.78
C ASN A 255 2.26 -14.65 4.32
N ALA A 256 1.83 -13.91 5.35
CA ALA A 256 2.70 -12.92 6.03
C ALA A 256 3.91 -13.58 6.67
N LEU A 257 3.73 -14.66 7.44
CA LEU A 257 4.83 -15.38 8.07
C LEU A 257 5.80 -15.98 7.04
N SER A 258 5.29 -16.49 5.93
CA SER A 258 6.11 -17.03 4.84
C SER A 258 6.95 -15.93 4.17
N MET A 259 6.38 -14.74 3.96
CA MET A 259 7.13 -13.57 3.51
C MET A 259 8.26 -13.24 4.49
N HIS A 260 7.97 -13.15 5.79
CA HIS A 260 8.98 -12.88 6.81
C HIS A 260 10.05 -13.97 6.91
N ALA A 261 9.71 -15.23 6.68
CA ALA A 261 10.69 -16.32 6.63
C ALA A 261 11.71 -16.10 5.50
N THR A 262 11.29 -15.62 4.32
CA THR A 262 12.25 -15.26 3.24
C THR A 262 13.16 -14.11 3.64
N MET A 263 12.66 -13.12 4.39
CA MET A 263 13.47 -12.01 4.91
C MET A 263 14.52 -12.49 5.91
N LEU A 264 14.12 -13.36 6.85
CA LEU A 264 15.04 -13.94 7.84
C LEU A 264 16.11 -14.82 7.20
N ALA A 265 15.78 -15.55 6.13
CA ALA A 265 16.70 -16.39 5.38
C ALA A 265 17.57 -15.64 4.35
N THR A 266 17.35 -14.34 4.16
CA THR A 266 18.23 -13.49 3.33
C THR A 266 19.59 -13.32 4.02
N TRP A 267 20.70 -13.19 3.28
CA TRP A 267 22.00 -12.82 3.86
C TRP A 267 22.59 -11.54 3.25
N PRO A 268 22.89 -10.49 4.06
CA PRO A 268 22.63 -10.36 5.50
C PRO A 268 21.12 -10.45 5.86
N PRO A 269 20.78 -10.87 7.08
CA PRO A 269 19.40 -11.12 7.47
C PRO A 269 18.59 -9.83 7.58
N ILE A 270 17.33 -9.91 7.16
CA ILE A 270 16.36 -8.85 7.35
C ILE A 270 15.37 -9.32 8.41
N CYS A 271 15.44 -8.71 9.59
CA CYS A 271 14.51 -9.00 10.68
C CYS A 271 13.69 -7.75 11.00
N TYR A 272 12.40 -7.79 10.69
CA TYR A 272 11.45 -6.76 11.13
C TYR A 272 10.75 -7.12 12.45
N PHE A 273 10.88 -8.37 12.90
CA PHE A 273 10.33 -8.77 14.19
C PHE A 273 11.07 -8.08 15.32
N GLN A 274 10.32 -7.62 16.30
CA GLN A 274 10.83 -7.25 17.62
C GLN A 274 10.33 -8.27 18.66
N PRO A 275 10.92 -8.33 19.87
CA PRO A 275 10.44 -9.19 20.93
C PRO A 275 8.92 -9.06 21.16
N ASP A 276 8.43 -7.82 21.16
CA ASP A 276 7.02 -7.51 21.35
C ASP A 276 6.15 -7.99 20.17
N SER A 277 6.69 -8.00 18.94
CA SER A 277 6.01 -8.61 17.79
C SER A 277 5.77 -10.09 18.03
N ILE A 278 6.78 -10.81 18.52
CA ILE A 278 6.69 -12.25 18.80
C ILE A 278 5.72 -12.51 19.96
N GLN A 279 5.78 -11.70 21.02
CA GLN A 279 4.86 -11.81 22.15
C GLN A 279 3.40 -11.61 21.70
N ALA A 280 3.13 -10.61 20.86
CA ALA A 280 1.80 -10.37 20.31
C ALA A 280 1.31 -11.53 19.44
N MET A 281 2.17 -12.12 18.59
CA MET A 281 1.81 -13.31 17.80
C MET A 281 1.43 -14.50 18.69
N GLN A 282 2.22 -14.75 19.74
CA GLN A 282 1.94 -15.82 20.70
C GLN A 282 0.61 -15.60 21.43
N GLN A 283 0.32 -14.36 21.81
CA GLN A 283 -0.97 -14.01 22.42
C GLN A 283 -2.15 -14.23 21.46
N VAL A 284 -2.00 -13.86 20.18
CA VAL A 284 -3.03 -14.13 19.16
C VAL A 284 -3.28 -15.63 19.02
N TRP A 285 -2.23 -16.46 18.97
CA TRP A 285 -2.41 -17.92 18.90
C TRP A 285 -3.04 -18.51 20.16
N GLN A 286 -2.71 -17.98 21.35
CA GLN A 286 -3.36 -18.38 22.61
C GLN A 286 -4.85 -18.03 22.62
N LEU A 287 -5.23 -16.82 22.19
CA LEU A 287 -6.63 -16.41 22.07
C LEU A 287 -7.41 -17.30 21.10
N ARG A 288 -6.80 -17.65 19.97
CA ARG A 288 -7.39 -18.60 19.01
C ARG A 288 -7.61 -19.98 19.61
N ALA A 289 -6.64 -20.49 20.37
CA ALA A 289 -6.78 -21.76 21.09
C ALA A 289 -7.86 -21.73 22.19
N GLN A 290 -8.17 -20.54 22.73
CA GLN A 290 -9.21 -20.31 23.73
C GLN A 290 -10.59 -20.02 23.12
N GLY A 291 -10.72 -20.08 21.79
CA GLY A 291 -12.00 -19.94 21.07
C GLY A 291 -12.29 -18.54 20.53
N THR A 292 -11.38 -17.57 20.69
CA THR A 292 -11.51 -16.24 20.08
C THR A 292 -10.92 -16.26 18.67
N GLU A 293 -11.75 -16.11 17.64
CA GLU A 293 -11.30 -16.26 16.27
C GLU A 293 -10.59 -14.99 15.77
N VAL A 294 -9.26 -14.95 15.95
CA VAL A 294 -8.40 -13.84 15.51
C VAL A 294 -7.18 -14.37 14.75
N TYR A 295 -6.80 -13.62 13.71
CA TYR A 295 -5.59 -13.80 12.93
C TYR A 295 -4.80 -12.50 12.85
N PHE A 296 -3.56 -12.55 12.38
CA PHE A 296 -2.80 -11.34 12.09
C PHE A 296 -2.20 -11.38 10.70
N THR A 297 -1.92 -10.19 10.18
CA THR A 297 -1.00 -10.01 9.07
C THR A 297 0.04 -8.95 9.41
N MET A 298 1.18 -8.98 8.73
CA MET A 298 2.31 -8.10 9.02
C MET A 298 2.99 -7.66 7.72
N ASP A 299 3.43 -6.41 7.67
CA ASP A 299 4.16 -5.86 6.51
C ASP A 299 5.66 -5.76 6.84
N ALA A 300 6.41 -4.98 6.08
CA ALA A 300 7.83 -4.73 6.34
C ALA A 300 8.06 -3.78 7.54
N GLY A 301 7.74 -4.25 8.75
CA GLY A 301 7.89 -3.56 10.04
C GLY A 301 7.22 -4.35 11.17
N PRO A 302 7.47 -4.02 12.45
CA PRO A 302 7.11 -4.86 13.60
C PRO A 302 5.61 -4.91 13.91
N ASN A 303 4.81 -4.01 13.35
CA ASN A 303 3.40 -3.81 13.70
C ASN A 303 2.48 -4.88 13.11
N LEU A 304 1.64 -5.46 13.97
CA LEU A 304 0.62 -6.44 13.60
C LEU A 304 -0.69 -5.74 13.20
N LYS A 305 -1.38 -6.34 12.24
CA LYS A 305 -2.74 -5.97 11.88
C LYS A 305 -3.63 -7.17 12.13
N LEU A 306 -4.41 -7.09 13.20
CA LEU A 306 -5.30 -8.15 13.63
C LEU A 306 -6.54 -8.18 12.73
N LEU A 307 -6.89 -9.36 12.26
CA LEU A 307 -8.09 -9.66 11.49
C LEU A 307 -9.04 -10.37 12.45
N PHE A 308 -10.25 -9.83 12.63
CA PHE A 308 -11.27 -10.42 13.52
C PHE A 308 -12.67 -10.01 13.05
N LEU A 309 -13.68 -10.77 13.44
CA LEU A 309 -15.07 -10.40 13.24
C LEU A 309 -15.58 -9.60 14.44
N GLU A 310 -16.58 -8.74 14.22
CA GLU A 310 -17.18 -7.88 15.25
C GLU A 310 -17.56 -8.63 16.53
N LYS A 311 -18.01 -9.89 16.43
CA LYS A 311 -18.36 -10.75 17.58
C LYS A 311 -17.21 -10.89 18.61
N ASP A 312 -15.96 -10.83 18.16
CA ASP A 312 -14.76 -11.04 18.99
C ASP A 312 -14.15 -9.71 19.50
N GLN A 313 -14.71 -8.56 19.10
CA GLN A 313 -14.14 -7.24 19.36
C GLN A 313 -13.84 -6.97 20.84
N GLN A 314 -14.80 -7.26 21.73
CA GLN A 314 -14.67 -6.96 23.15
C GLN A 314 -13.53 -7.76 23.80
N GLN A 315 -13.37 -9.02 23.41
CA GLN A 315 -12.30 -9.87 23.89
C GLN A 315 -10.94 -9.36 23.41
N LEU A 316 -10.87 -8.87 22.18
CA LEU A 316 -9.67 -8.31 21.58
C LEU A 316 -9.26 -6.99 22.24
N GLN A 317 -10.20 -6.09 22.51
CA GLN A 317 -9.91 -4.85 23.24
C GLN A 317 -9.45 -5.11 24.67
N SER A 318 -9.97 -6.17 25.30
CA SER A 318 -9.54 -6.57 26.64
C SER A 318 -8.13 -7.16 26.65
N SER A 319 -7.78 -7.89 25.59
CA SER A 319 -6.46 -8.55 25.41
C SER A 319 -5.38 -7.58 24.90
N PHE A 320 -5.77 -6.60 24.10
CA PHE A 320 -4.92 -5.57 23.52
C PHE A 320 -5.52 -4.18 23.78
N PRO A 321 -5.28 -3.58 24.97
CA PRO A 321 -5.94 -2.33 25.40
C PRO A 321 -5.71 -1.11 24.49
N HIS A 322 -4.64 -1.12 23.70
CA HIS A 322 -4.28 -0.03 22.77
C HIS A 322 -4.62 -0.34 21.31
N LEU A 323 -5.40 -1.40 21.06
CA LEU A 323 -5.78 -1.80 19.71
C LEU A 323 -6.68 -0.75 19.06
N LYS A 324 -6.21 -0.15 17.96
CA LYS A 324 -7.02 0.78 17.16
C LYS A 324 -7.84 0.00 16.13
N ILE A 325 -9.15 0.01 16.28
CA ILE A 325 -10.06 -0.76 15.41
C ILE A 325 -10.54 0.10 14.25
N ILE A 326 -10.45 -0.46 13.04
CA ILE A 326 -10.97 0.11 11.80
C ILE A 326 -12.01 -0.85 11.23
N GLN A 327 -13.12 -0.29 10.76
CA GLN A 327 -14.19 -1.00 10.07
C GLN A 327 -14.12 -0.68 8.57
N PRO A 328 -13.49 -1.52 7.73
CA PRO A 328 -13.19 -1.20 6.34
C PRO A 328 -14.42 -0.95 5.46
N PHE A 329 -15.58 -1.47 5.87
CA PHE A 329 -16.83 -1.42 5.11
C PHE A 329 -17.89 -0.54 5.79
N ASN A 330 -17.53 0.23 6.81
CA ASN A 330 -18.48 1.16 7.41
C ASN A 330 -18.70 2.37 6.49
N GLU A 331 -19.97 2.62 6.16
CA GLU A 331 -20.43 3.71 5.29
C GLU A 331 -20.19 5.11 5.89
N ASP A 332 -20.04 5.23 7.21
CA ASP A 332 -19.79 6.52 7.86
C ASP A 332 -18.46 7.16 7.46
N TYR A 333 -17.50 6.38 6.97
CA TYR A 333 -16.25 6.91 6.43
C TYR A 333 -16.38 7.53 5.03
N LYS A 334 -17.53 7.37 4.34
CA LYS A 334 -17.78 8.00 3.03
C LYS A 334 -18.18 9.46 3.14
N LYS A 335 -18.41 9.99 4.34
CA LYS A 335 -18.67 11.42 4.52
C LYS A 335 -17.33 12.17 4.47
N PRO A 336 -17.10 13.07 3.49
CA PRO A 336 -15.97 13.97 3.59
C PRO A 336 -16.14 14.74 4.89
N THR A 337 -15.13 14.67 5.76
CA THR A 337 -15.03 15.55 6.92
C THR A 337 -14.88 16.96 6.37
N SER A 338 -16.00 17.65 6.24
CA SER A 338 -16.06 19.09 6.06
C SER A 338 -15.67 19.71 7.40
N GLN A 339 -14.39 20.02 7.56
CA GLN A 339 -13.91 21.04 8.49
C GLN A 339 -12.86 21.89 7.80
#